data_AF-A0A9P1C6Q7-F1
#
_entry.id   AF-A0A9P1C6Q7-F1
#
_cell.length_a   1.000
_cell.length_b   1.000
_cell.length_c   1.000
_cell.angle_alpha   90.00
_cell.angle_beta   90.00
_cell.angle_gamma   90.00
#
_symmetry.space_group_name_H-M   'P 1'
#
loop_
_entity.id
_entity.type
_entity.pdbx_description
1 polymer ?
#
loop_
_entity_poly.entity_id
_entity_poly.type
_entity_poly.pdbx_seq_one_letter_code
_entity_poly.pdbx_strand_id
1 'polypeptide(L)'
;MATQREVIGLVASECNSFAEQFFAANCHRFSDLEGPDVAKTEQKAEWFDVFKRFEAEAELTMQNALFLWGLVQAKTFQEEFVEEATQCAVLDDFLSLTDYPAFVKRMYREIQQKREQDAKLAEDKPRLRKRQDSLRPDTPMGNLETQQKLSELDQRLAALEAERNSLLVERRKLVGREVHATTSQTLKHQIELQRYKEDVGLD
;
A
#
# COMPACT_ATOMS: atom_id res chain seq x y z
N MET A 1 10.52 18.54 16.87
CA MET A 1 9.22 17.87 16.66
C MET A 1 9.02 17.75 15.17
N ALA A 2 8.50 16.63 14.66
CA ALA A 2 8.19 16.52 13.24
C ALA A 2 7.07 17.52 12.89
N THR A 3 7.19 18.20 11.75
CA THR A 3 6.13 19.05 11.22
C THR A 3 4.95 18.19 10.77
N GLN A 4 3.73 18.73 10.75
CA GLN A 4 2.56 17.97 10.27
C GLN A 4 2.75 17.44 8.85
N ARG A 5 3.43 18.20 7.99
CA ARG A 5 3.81 17.77 6.65
C ARG A 5 4.70 16.52 6.64
N GLU A 6 5.68 16.45 7.53
CA GLU A 6 6.52 15.26 7.70
C GLU A 6 5.70 14.07 8.19
N VAL A 7 4.77 14.29 9.12
CA VAL A 7 3.87 13.25 9.63
C VAL A 7 2.93 12.73 8.53
N ILE A 8 2.35 13.60 7.72
CA ILE A 8 1.52 13.22 6.56
C ILE A 8 2.34 12.41 5.55
N GLY A 9 3.59 12.80 5.31
CA GLY A 9 4.51 12.04 4.47
C GLY A 9 4.77 10.62 4.99
N LEU A 10 4.89 10.45 6.32
CA LEU A 10 5.07 9.15 6.96
C LEU A 10 3.82 8.28 6.84
N VAL A 11 2.62 8.84 7.08
CA VAL A 11 1.35 8.15 6.87
C VAL A 11 1.21 7.70 5.41
N ALA A 12 1.47 8.60 4.46
CA ALA A 12 1.42 8.28 3.04
C ALA A 12 2.41 7.16 2.68
N SER A 13 3.63 7.21 3.23
CA SER A 13 4.63 6.16 3.02
C SER A 13 4.18 4.81 3.56
N GLU A 14 3.57 4.75 4.75
CA GLU A 14 3.04 3.50 5.32
C GLU A 14 1.91 2.92 4.45
N CYS A 15 0.96 3.76 4.04
CA CYS A 15 -0.15 3.36 3.18
C CYS A 15 0.33 2.90 1.80
N ASN A 16 1.26 3.62 1.17
CA ASN A 16 1.80 3.26 -0.13
C ASN A 16 2.64 1.98 -0.07
N SER A 17 3.43 1.78 0.99
CA SER A 17 4.19 0.54 1.19
C SER A 17 3.27 -0.67 1.31
N PHE A 18 2.17 -0.55 2.06
CA PHE A 18 1.14 -1.58 2.12
C PHE A 18 0.53 -1.86 0.74
N ALA A 19 0.16 -0.81 -0.01
CA ALA A 19 -0.42 -0.97 -1.33
C ALA A 19 0.54 -1.72 -2.27
N GLU A 20 1.81 -1.29 -2.35
CA GLU A 20 2.84 -1.94 -3.17
C GLU A 20 2.98 -3.44 -2.84
N GLN A 21 3.06 -3.78 -1.56
CA GLN A 21 3.14 -5.19 -1.12
C GLN A 21 1.88 -5.98 -1.50
N PHE A 22 0.70 -5.39 -1.31
CA PHE A 22 -0.57 -6.03 -1.65
C PHE A 22 -0.68 -6.32 -3.15
N PHE A 23 -0.33 -5.33 -3.99
CA PHE A 23 -0.32 -5.49 -5.45
C PHE A 23 0.68 -6.55 -5.89
N ALA A 24 1.91 -6.53 -5.36
CA ALA A 24 2.93 -7.53 -5.67
C ALA A 24 2.47 -8.95 -5.31
N ALA A 25 1.83 -9.13 -4.16
CA ALA A 25 1.32 -10.43 -3.71
C ALA A 25 0.15 -10.95 -4.57
N ASN A 26 -0.74 -10.06 -5.03
CA ASN A 26 -1.98 -10.47 -5.72
C ASN A 26 -1.93 -10.35 -7.26
N CYS A 27 -0.87 -9.75 -7.83
CA CYS A 27 -0.76 -9.50 -9.27
C CYS A 27 -0.99 -10.74 -10.15
N HIS A 28 -0.56 -11.91 -9.69
CA HIS A 28 -0.68 -13.17 -10.43
C HIS A 28 -2.14 -13.59 -10.68
N ARG A 29 -3.07 -13.19 -9.79
CA ARG A 29 -4.52 -13.49 -9.89
C ARG A 29 -5.21 -12.68 -10.99
N PHE A 30 -4.54 -11.65 -11.49
CA PHE A 30 -4.99 -10.77 -12.57
C PHE A 30 -4.18 -11.00 -13.85
N SER A 31 -3.49 -12.14 -13.98
CA SER A 31 -2.57 -12.42 -15.08
C SER A 31 -3.21 -12.32 -16.47
N ASP A 32 -4.53 -12.50 -16.58
CA ASP A 32 -5.30 -12.39 -17.82
C ASP A 32 -6.05 -11.07 -17.99
N LEU A 33 -5.82 -10.09 -17.13
CA LEU A 33 -6.36 -8.74 -17.30
C LEU A 33 -5.82 -8.11 -18.60
N GLU A 34 -6.71 -7.88 -19.56
CA GLU A 34 -6.34 -7.40 -20.90
C GLU A 34 -6.09 -5.88 -20.94
N GLY A 35 -6.85 -5.12 -20.15
CA GLY A 35 -6.83 -3.66 -20.16
C GLY A 35 -7.11 -3.01 -18.80
N PRO A 36 -6.79 -1.71 -18.66
CA PRO A 36 -6.99 -0.97 -17.42
C PRO A 36 -8.43 -0.45 -17.22
N ASP A 37 -9.27 -0.54 -18.24
CA ASP A 37 -10.62 0.01 -18.26
C ASP A 37 -11.65 -1.06 -17.87
N VAL A 38 -12.25 -0.91 -16.70
CA VAL A 38 -13.24 -1.84 -16.15
C VAL A 38 -14.47 -1.96 -17.05
N ALA A 39 -14.84 -0.89 -17.78
CA ALA A 39 -16.02 -0.91 -18.65
C ALA A 39 -15.78 -1.64 -19.98
N LYS A 40 -14.52 -1.85 -20.36
CA LYS A 40 -14.14 -2.43 -21.66
C LYS A 40 -13.51 -3.82 -21.54
N THR A 41 -13.15 -4.23 -20.34
CA THR A 41 -12.45 -5.49 -20.06
C THR A 41 -13.40 -6.42 -19.31
N GLU A 42 -13.46 -7.69 -19.70
CA GLU A 42 -14.23 -8.70 -18.97
C GLU A 42 -13.77 -8.76 -17.51
N GLN A 43 -14.70 -8.69 -16.57
CA GLN A 43 -14.40 -8.65 -15.13
C GLN A 43 -14.69 -10.00 -14.49
N LYS A 44 -13.70 -10.56 -13.80
CA LYS A 44 -13.88 -11.78 -13.00
C LYS A 44 -14.36 -11.47 -11.60
N ALA A 45 -15.25 -12.31 -11.06
CA ALA A 45 -15.70 -12.21 -9.67
C ALA A 45 -14.53 -12.26 -8.67
N GLU A 46 -13.53 -13.10 -8.95
CA GLU A 46 -12.33 -13.24 -8.12
C GLU A 46 -11.58 -11.91 -7.92
N TRP A 47 -11.54 -11.06 -8.95
CA TRP A 47 -10.87 -9.76 -8.90
C TRP A 47 -11.56 -8.80 -7.96
N PHE A 48 -12.90 -8.83 -7.96
CA PHE A 48 -13.70 -8.05 -7.03
C PHE A 48 -13.53 -8.55 -5.60
N ASP A 49 -13.42 -9.87 -5.37
CA ASP A 49 -13.12 -10.42 -4.06
C ASP A 49 -11.75 -9.97 -3.53
N VAL A 50 -10.72 -9.91 -4.41
CA VAL A 50 -9.41 -9.37 -4.05
C VAL A 50 -9.52 -7.89 -3.69
N PHE A 51 -10.24 -7.11 -4.49
CA PHE A 51 -10.48 -5.70 -4.21
C PHE A 51 -11.19 -5.49 -2.87
N LYS A 52 -12.18 -6.31 -2.53
CA LYS A 52 -12.86 -6.21 -1.22
C LYS A 52 -11.94 -6.51 -0.05
N ARG A 53 -10.95 -7.41 -0.22
CA ARG A 53 -9.90 -7.62 0.79
C ARG A 53 -8.97 -6.42 0.88
N PHE A 54 -8.55 -5.88 -0.26
CA PHE A 54 -7.75 -4.66 -0.31
C PHE A 54 -8.45 -3.51 0.42
N GLU A 55 -9.72 -3.25 0.14
CA GLU A 55 -10.50 -2.18 0.76
C GLU A 55 -10.50 -2.31 2.30
N ALA A 56 -10.71 -3.51 2.82
CA ALA A 56 -10.72 -3.77 4.26
C ALA A 56 -9.33 -3.60 4.90
N GLU A 57 -8.27 -4.10 4.26
CA GLU A 57 -6.89 -4.01 4.76
C GLU A 57 -6.32 -2.59 4.62
N ALA A 58 -6.66 -1.88 3.56
CA ALA A 58 -6.32 -0.48 3.32
C ALA A 58 -6.93 0.42 4.40
N GLU A 59 -8.21 0.19 4.73
CA GLU A 59 -8.91 0.90 5.79
C GLU A 59 -8.25 0.67 7.16
N LEU A 60 -7.89 -0.59 7.46
CA LEU A 60 -7.17 -0.91 8.69
C LEU A 60 -5.79 -0.23 8.75
N THR A 61 -5.07 -0.21 7.63
CA THR A 61 -3.75 0.42 7.51
C THR A 61 -3.83 1.92 7.75
N MET A 62 -4.77 2.59 7.09
CA MET A 62 -5.03 4.03 7.23
C MET A 62 -5.35 4.38 8.69
N GLN A 63 -6.27 3.66 9.33
CA GLN A 63 -6.61 3.89 10.74
C GLN A 63 -5.41 3.69 11.67
N ASN A 64 -4.61 2.66 11.45
CA ASN A 64 -3.44 2.38 12.27
C ASN A 64 -2.40 3.50 12.14
N ALA A 65 -2.11 3.94 10.91
CA ALA A 65 -1.15 5.00 10.63
C ALA A 65 -1.61 6.32 11.28
N LEU A 66 -2.84 6.74 11.01
CA LEU A 66 -3.41 7.97 11.58
C LEU A 66 -3.44 7.95 13.11
N PHE A 67 -3.76 6.81 13.72
CA PHE A 67 -3.77 6.68 15.16
C PHE A 67 -2.36 6.70 15.75
N LEU A 68 -1.40 6.00 15.14
CA LEU A 68 0.01 5.98 15.56
C LEU A 68 0.59 7.39 15.63
N TRP A 69 0.25 8.20 14.63
CA TRP A 69 0.72 9.57 14.47
C TRP A 69 -0.15 10.61 15.19
N GLY A 70 -1.19 10.19 15.92
CA GLY A 70 -2.03 11.07 16.73
C GLY A 70 -2.96 11.99 15.96
N LEU A 71 -3.18 11.74 14.68
CA LEU A 71 -3.94 12.58 13.75
C LEU A 71 -5.45 12.42 13.88
N VAL A 72 -5.90 11.34 14.53
CA VAL A 72 -7.31 11.08 14.82
C VAL A 72 -7.55 11.06 16.32
N GLN A 73 -8.38 12.01 16.79
CA GLN A 73 -8.92 12.02 18.14
C GLN A 73 -10.44 11.86 18.07
N ALA A 74 -10.99 10.90 18.82
CA ALA A 74 -12.42 10.75 19.04
C ALA A 74 -13.32 10.86 17.77
N LYS A 75 -12.86 10.30 16.64
CA LYS A 75 -13.56 10.24 15.34
C LYS A 75 -13.55 11.54 14.53
N THR A 76 -12.73 12.53 14.90
CA THR A 76 -12.48 13.73 14.09
C THR A 76 -10.99 13.84 13.76
N PHE A 77 -10.72 14.34 12.55
CA PHE A 77 -9.37 14.69 12.12
C PHE A 77 -9.00 16.07 12.67
N GLN A 78 -7.70 16.29 12.89
CA GLN A 78 -7.21 17.63 13.20
C GLN A 78 -7.36 18.53 11.95
N GLU A 79 -7.88 19.74 12.13
CA GLU A 79 -8.15 20.67 11.03
C GLU A 79 -6.86 21.01 10.26
N GLU A 80 -5.79 21.34 10.97
CA GLU A 80 -4.46 21.58 10.40
C GLU A 80 -3.93 20.38 9.58
N PHE A 81 -4.24 19.14 10.00
CA PHE A 81 -3.90 17.95 9.23
C PHE A 81 -4.69 17.86 7.92
N VAL A 82 -6.00 18.17 7.94
CA VAL A 82 -6.84 18.13 6.74
C VAL A 82 -6.40 19.20 5.74
N GLU A 83 -6.06 20.40 6.22
CA GLU A 83 -5.52 21.48 5.40
C GLU A 83 -4.20 21.06 4.73
N GLU A 84 -3.24 20.56 5.52
CA GLU A 84 -1.93 20.18 4.99
C GLU A 84 -2.02 18.95 4.07
N ALA A 85 -2.91 17.98 4.36
CA ALA A 85 -3.17 16.84 3.48
C ALA A 85 -3.78 17.29 2.14
N THR A 86 -4.65 18.30 2.18
CA THR A 86 -5.25 18.92 0.98
C THR A 86 -4.19 19.59 0.11
N GLN A 87 -3.28 20.34 0.72
CA GLN A 87 -2.20 21.06 0.02
C GLN A 87 -1.12 20.13 -0.54
N CYS A 88 -0.76 19.08 0.19
CA CYS A 88 0.30 18.16 -0.22
C CYS A 88 -0.16 17.09 -1.22
N ALA A 89 -1.45 16.73 -1.23
CA ALA A 89 -2.05 15.71 -2.08
C ALA A 89 -1.37 14.32 -2.06
N VAL A 90 -0.47 14.05 -1.10
CA VAL A 90 0.33 12.81 -1.04
C VAL A 90 -0.48 11.57 -0.69
N LEU A 91 -1.69 11.74 -0.15
CA LEU A 91 -2.62 10.67 0.17
C LEU A 91 -3.59 10.36 -0.97
N ASP A 92 -3.72 11.25 -1.96
CA ASP A 92 -4.73 11.14 -3.03
C ASP A 92 -4.55 9.85 -3.84
N ASP A 93 -3.31 9.51 -4.17
CA ASP A 93 -2.98 8.29 -4.92
C ASP A 93 -3.49 7.05 -4.18
N PHE A 94 -3.21 6.94 -2.88
CA PHE A 94 -3.67 5.82 -2.05
C PHE A 94 -5.20 5.82 -1.88
N LEU A 95 -5.78 6.97 -1.54
CA LEU A 95 -7.23 7.09 -1.35
C LEU A 95 -8.00 6.79 -2.62
N SER A 96 -7.45 7.08 -3.80
CA SER A 96 -8.09 6.71 -5.07
C SER A 96 -8.24 5.20 -5.24
N LEU A 97 -7.36 4.39 -4.64
CA LEU A 97 -7.38 2.94 -4.77
C LEU A 97 -8.55 2.28 -4.03
N THR A 98 -9.27 3.01 -3.17
CA THR A 98 -10.53 2.51 -2.59
C THR A 98 -11.65 2.47 -3.63
N ASP A 99 -11.45 3.07 -4.81
CA ASP A 99 -12.37 2.98 -5.94
C ASP A 99 -11.94 1.84 -6.87
N TYR A 100 -12.86 0.91 -7.16
CA TYR A 100 -12.56 -0.27 -7.98
C TYR A 100 -11.91 0.03 -9.34
N PRO A 101 -12.36 1.04 -10.12
CA PRO A 101 -11.71 1.36 -11.39
C PRO A 101 -10.25 1.82 -11.26
N ALA A 102 -9.94 2.61 -10.23
CA ALA A 102 -8.59 3.06 -9.97
C ALA A 102 -7.70 1.90 -9.49
N PHE A 103 -8.24 1.02 -8.64
CA PHE A 103 -7.58 -0.21 -8.23
C PHE A 103 -7.19 -1.09 -9.42
N VAL A 104 -8.14 -1.39 -10.33
CA VAL A 104 -7.88 -2.21 -11.53
C VAL A 104 -6.85 -1.55 -12.44
N LYS A 105 -6.95 -0.23 -12.63
CA LYS A 105 -5.96 0.53 -13.41
C LYS A 105 -4.57 0.44 -12.81
N ARG A 106 -4.42 0.50 -11.49
CA ARG A 106 -3.12 0.32 -10.82
C ARG A 106 -2.63 -1.12 -10.94
N MET A 107 -3.49 -2.12 -10.71
CA MET A 107 -3.16 -3.54 -10.86
C MET A 107 -2.65 -3.86 -12.28
N TYR A 108 -3.30 -3.30 -13.31
CA TYR A 108 -2.85 -3.44 -14.69
C TYR A 108 -1.42 -2.94 -14.90
N ARG A 109 -1.08 -1.77 -14.34
CA ARG A 109 0.28 -1.22 -14.43
C ARG A 109 1.32 -2.15 -13.79
N GLU A 110 1.01 -2.71 -12.63
CA GLU A 110 1.88 -3.65 -11.92
C GLU A 110 2.15 -4.92 -12.74
N ILE A 111 1.10 -5.46 -13.39
CA ILE A 111 1.23 -6.61 -14.28
C ILE A 111 2.12 -6.29 -15.48
N GLN A 112 1.95 -5.13 -16.11
CA GLN A 112 2.79 -4.72 -17.23
C GLN A 112 4.26 -4.57 -16.81
N GLN A 113 4.51 -3.91 -15.68
CA GLN A 113 5.88 -3.78 -15.16
C GLN A 113 6.53 -5.13 -14.87
N LYS A 114 5.77 -6.07 -14.29
CA LYS A 114 6.26 -7.42 -14.04
C LYS A 114 6.56 -8.18 -15.34
N ARG A 115 5.67 -8.10 -16.33
CA ARG A 115 5.88 -8.71 -17.66
C ARG A 115 7.11 -8.14 -18.36
N GLU A 116 7.32 -6.82 -18.28
CA GLU A 116 8.51 -6.17 -18.83
C GLU A 116 9.80 -6.59 -18.11
N GLN A 117 9.76 -6.75 -16.78
CA GLN A 117 10.92 -7.24 -16.00
C GLN A 117 11.25 -8.69 -16.36
N ASP A 118 10.24 -9.56 -16.44
CA ASP A 118 10.40 -10.96 -16.82
C ASP A 118 10.94 -11.10 -18.26
N ALA A 119 10.47 -10.25 -19.18
CA ALA A 119 10.97 -10.21 -20.55
C ALA A 119 12.45 -9.79 -20.62
N LYS A 120 12.86 -8.74 -19.86
CA LYS A 120 14.26 -8.30 -19.79
C LYS A 120 15.17 -9.38 -19.21
N LEU A 121 14.73 -10.10 -18.18
CA LEU A 121 15.47 -11.22 -17.59
C LEU A 121 15.60 -12.42 -18.55
N ALA A 122 14.64 -12.61 -19.46
CA ALA A 122 14.71 -13.61 -20.52
C ALA A 122 15.63 -13.19 -21.67
N GLU A 123 15.65 -11.90 -22.02
CA GLU A 123 16.53 -11.32 -23.06
C GLU A 123 18.00 -11.20 -22.65
N ASP A 124 18.32 -11.19 -21.35
CA ASP A 124 19.70 -11.24 -20.85
C ASP A 124 20.33 -12.66 -20.92
N LYS A 125 19.57 -13.67 -21.39
CA LYS A 125 20.03 -15.04 -21.62
C LYS A 125 20.43 -15.36 -23.08
N PRO A 126 21.21 -14.51 -23.77
CA PRO A 126 22.09 -15.04 -24.80
C PRO A 126 23.48 -14.41 -24.73
N ARG A 127 24.38 -14.95 -23.88
CA ARG A 127 25.86 -14.92 -24.06
C ARG A 127 26.60 -15.67 -22.94
N LEU A 128 26.34 -16.97 -22.77
CA LEU A 128 27.34 -17.88 -22.18
C LEU A 128 28.46 -18.13 -23.21
N ARG A 129 29.26 -17.09 -23.49
CA ARG A 129 30.56 -17.20 -24.15
C ARG A 129 31.60 -16.51 -23.26
N LYS A 130 32.44 -17.34 -22.63
CA LYS A 130 33.81 -17.10 -22.15
C LYS A 130 34.29 -15.64 -22.19
N ARG A 131 34.46 -15.01 -21.01
CA ARG A 131 35.79 -14.66 -20.46
C ARG A 131 35.72 -13.89 -19.13
N GLN A 132 36.62 -14.30 -18.25
CA GLN A 132 37.45 -13.51 -17.31
C GLN A 132 36.77 -12.77 -16.16
N ASP A 133 36.86 -13.39 -14.98
CA ASP A 133 37.53 -12.85 -13.79
C ASP A 133 37.56 -11.32 -13.68
N SER A 134 36.42 -10.74 -13.34
CA SER A 134 36.39 -9.55 -12.50
C SER A 134 35.83 -9.97 -11.15
N LEU A 135 36.74 -10.26 -10.22
CA LEU A 135 36.48 -10.50 -8.80
C LEU A 135 35.66 -9.32 -8.23
N ARG A 136 34.33 -9.45 -8.25
CA ARG A 136 33.50 -8.76 -7.25
C ARG A 136 33.84 -9.42 -5.91
N PRO A 137 34.10 -8.66 -4.84
CA PRO A 137 34.22 -9.24 -3.52
C PRO A 137 32.93 -10.00 -3.24
N ASP A 138 33.04 -11.29 -2.90
CA ASP A 138 31.89 -12.10 -2.51
C ASP A 138 31.20 -11.42 -1.33
N THR A 139 30.04 -10.80 -1.60
CA THR A 139 29.08 -10.53 -0.53
C THR A 139 28.71 -11.89 0.07
N PRO A 140 28.65 -12.05 1.41
CA PRO A 140 28.47 -13.34 2.09
C PRO A 140 27.12 -14.05 1.82
N MET A 141 26.33 -13.54 0.87
CA MET A 141 25.02 -14.00 0.40
C MET A 141 25.03 -15.34 -0.35
N GLY A 142 26.19 -16.00 -0.52
CA GLY A 142 26.30 -17.32 -1.14
C GLY A 142 26.16 -18.50 -0.17
N ASN A 143 26.15 -18.27 1.15
CA ASN A 143 26.02 -19.34 2.13
C ASN A 143 24.55 -19.74 2.30
N LEU A 144 24.21 -20.96 1.86
CA LEU A 144 22.88 -21.56 1.99
C LEU A 144 22.38 -21.51 3.45
N GLU A 145 23.29 -21.66 4.41
CA GLU A 145 22.99 -21.60 5.85
C GLU A 145 22.55 -20.20 6.29
N THR A 146 23.15 -19.15 5.71
CA THR A 146 22.78 -17.76 5.98
C THR A 146 21.43 -17.41 5.35
N GLN A 147 21.16 -17.89 4.14
CA GLN A 147 19.86 -17.70 3.49
C GLN A 147 18.73 -18.41 4.25
N GLN A 148 18.98 -19.63 4.74
CA GLN A 148 18.03 -20.35 5.59
C GLN A 148 17.74 -19.57 6.88
N LYS A 149 18.79 -19.11 7.59
CA LYS A 149 18.62 -18.29 8.80
C LYS A 149 17.86 -16.99 8.55
N LEU A 150 18.09 -16.33 7.42
CA LEU A 150 17.32 -15.13 7.05
C LEU A 150 15.85 -15.48 6.81
N SER A 151 15.55 -16.56 6.09
CA SER A 151 14.16 -16.99 5.86
C SER A 151 13.43 -17.38 7.16
N GLU A 152 14.14 -17.99 8.11
CA GLU A 152 13.60 -18.31 9.43
C GLU A 152 13.33 -17.03 10.24
N LEU A 153 14.22 -16.04 10.17
CA LEU A 153 14.02 -14.74 10.81
C LEU A 153 12.83 -14.00 10.21
N ASP A 154 12.67 -14.01 8.89
CA ASP A 154 11.54 -13.37 8.20
C ASP A 154 10.20 -14.03 8.58
N GLN A 155 10.15 -15.37 8.63
CA GLN A 155 8.96 -16.09 9.11
C GLN A 155 8.62 -15.74 10.56
N ARG A 156 9.65 -15.60 11.40
CA ARG A 156 9.47 -15.25 12.81
C ARG A 156 9.01 -13.81 12.99
N LEU A 157 9.50 -12.88 12.18
CA LEU A 157 9.04 -11.50 12.14
C LEU A 157 7.57 -11.43 11.71
N ALA A 158 7.19 -12.14 10.64
CA ALA A 158 5.79 -12.21 10.20
C ALA A 158 4.85 -12.79 11.27
N ALA A 159 5.29 -13.79 12.01
CA ALA A 159 4.53 -14.35 13.13
C ALA A 159 4.35 -13.34 14.28
N LEU A 160 5.41 -12.62 14.65
CA LEU A 160 5.36 -11.57 15.66
C LEU A 160 4.45 -10.40 15.24
N GLU A 161 4.44 -10.04 13.95
CA GLU A 161 3.53 -9.04 13.41
C GLU A 161 2.06 -9.51 13.47
N ALA A 162 1.78 -10.76 13.13
CA ALA A 162 0.45 -11.34 13.26
C ALA A 162 -0.04 -11.33 14.73
N GLU A 163 0.85 -11.69 15.67
CA GLU A 163 0.57 -11.65 17.10
C GLU A 163 0.33 -10.23 17.60
N ARG A 164 1.20 -9.27 17.23
CA ARG A 164 1.03 -7.85 17.53
C ARG A 164 -0.32 -7.35 17.01
N ASN A 165 -0.69 -7.71 15.78
CA ASN A 165 -1.95 -7.30 15.17
C ASN A 165 -3.16 -7.87 15.93
N SER A 166 -3.08 -9.14 16.36
CA SER A 166 -4.08 -9.77 17.23
C SER A 166 -4.26 -9.02 18.56
N LEU A 167 -3.15 -8.71 19.24
CA LEU A 167 -3.17 -7.96 20.50
C LEU A 167 -3.69 -6.54 20.33
N LEU A 168 -3.38 -5.88 19.20
CA LEU A 168 -3.94 -4.57 18.89
C LEU A 168 -5.45 -4.63 18.63
N VAL A 169 -5.98 -5.71 18.04
CA VAL A 169 -7.42 -5.93 17.90
C VAL A 169 -8.07 -6.15 19.27
N GLU A 170 -7.47 -6.95 20.14
CA GLU A 170 -7.99 -7.20 21.49
C GLU A 170 -7.96 -5.93 22.36
N ARG A 171 -6.84 -5.19 22.35
CA ARG A 171 -6.74 -3.87 22.98
C ARG A 171 -7.82 -2.91 22.46
N ARG A 172 -8.12 -2.94 21.15
CA ARG A 172 -9.17 -2.11 20.55
C ARG A 172 -10.57 -2.49 21.01
N LYS A 173 -10.87 -3.78 21.15
CA LYS A 173 -12.12 -4.28 21.77
C LYS A 173 -12.26 -3.80 23.21
N LEU A 174 -11.19 -3.88 23.99
CA LEU A 174 -11.17 -3.44 25.39
C LEU A 174 -11.34 -1.93 25.55
N VAL A 175 -10.88 -1.14 24.57
CA VAL A 175 -10.98 0.34 24.58
C VAL A 175 -12.26 0.84 23.89
N GLY A 176 -13.10 -0.05 23.35
CA GLY A 176 -14.37 0.31 22.70
C GLY A 176 -14.21 1.11 21.40
N ARG A 177 -13.06 0.99 20.72
CA ARG A 177 -12.80 1.65 19.43
C ARG A 177 -12.99 0.63 18.30
N GLU A 178 -14.18 0.65 17.71
CA GLU A 178 -14.49 -0.12 16.50
C GLU A 178 -13.66 0.37 15.30
N VAL A 179 -13.26 -0.55 14.42
CA VAL A 179 -12.73 -0.22 13.09
C VAL A 179 -13.90 0.33 12.28
N HIS A 180 -13.94 1.65 12.09
CA HIS A 180 -15.01 2.26 11.31
C HIS A 180 -14.72 2.06 9.83
N ALA A 181 -15.57 1.35 9.09
CA ALA A 181 -15.39 1.03 7.67
C ALA A 181 -15.40 2.26 6.72
N THR A 182 -15.23 3.47 7.25
CA THR A 182 -15.45 4.74 6.56
C THR A 182 -14.36 5.78 6.85
N THR A 183 -13.23 5.46 7.49
CA THR A 183 -12.20 6.46 7.81
C THR A 183 -11.59 7.05 6.53
N SER A 184 -11.24 6.19 5.57
CA SER A 184 -10.71 6.63 4.27
C SER A 184 -11.75 7.46 3.51
N GLN A 185 -13.02 7.07 3.53
CA GLN A 185 -14.12 7.83 2.91
C GLN A 185 -14.37 9.17 3.61
N THR A 186 -14.31 9.21 4.94
CA THR A 186 -14.49 10.42 5.74
C THR A 186 -13.37 11.41 5.47
N LEU A 187 -12.12 10.92 5.40
CA LEU A 187 -10.98 11.74 5.06
C LEU A 187 -11.09 12.30 3.64
N LYS A 188 -11.41 11.43 2.66
CA LYS A 188 -11.65 11.84 1.27
C LYS A 188 -12.72 12.93 1.17
N HIS A 189 -13.84 12.76 1.86
CA HIS A 189 -14.92 13.74 1.90
C HIS A 189 -14.48 15.07 2.53
N GLN A 190 -13.71 15.04 3.62
CA GLN A 190 -13.22 16.26 4.26
C GLN A 190 -12.23 17.03 3.39
N ILE A 191 -11.33 16.33 2.70
CA ILE A 191 -10.41 16.93 1.72
C ILE A 191 -11.20 17.58 0.58
N GLU A 192 -12.22 16.89 0.04
CA GLU A 192 -13.07 17.44 -1.03
C GLU A 192 -13.85 18.69 -0.57
N LEU A 193 -14.40 18.69 0.64
CA LEU A 193 -15.08 19.86 1.20
C LEU A 193 -14.12 21.03 1.40
N GLN A 194 -12.88 20.77 1.84
CA GLN A 194 -11.87 21.80 2.03
C GLN A 194 -11.47 22.44 0.69
N ARG A 195 -11.21 21.61 -0.33
CA ARG A 195 -10.95 22.09 -1.72
C ARG A 195 -12.08 22.94 -2.24
N TYR A 196 -13.33 22.51 -2.03
CA TYR A 196 -14.49 23.27 -2.44
C TYR A 196 -14.56 24.64 -1.75
N LYS A 197 -14.34 24.71 -0.43
CA LYS A 197 -14.32 25.99 0.31
C LYS A 197 -13.27 26.95 -0.23
N GLU A 198 -12.06 26.45 -0.49
CA GLU A 198 -10.96 27.22 -1.10
C GLU A 198 -11.35 27.73 -2.50
N ASP A 199 -11.95 26.86 -3.33
CA ASP A 199 -12.35 27.19 -4.71
C ASP A 199 -13.48 28.25 -4.78
N VAL A 200 -14.42 28.25 -3.83
CA VAL A 200 -15.54 29.20 -3.80
C VAL A 200 -15.31 30.41 -2.89
N GLY A 201 -14.14 30.51 -2.27
CA GLY A 201 -13.75 31.64 -1.40
C GLY A 201 -14.62 31.77 -0.13
N LEU A 202 -15.06 30.64 0.43
CA LEU A 202 -15.78 30.60 1.70
C LEU A 202 -14.77 30.36 2.84
N ASP A 203 -14.20 31.45 3.35
CA ASP A 203 -13.49 31.49 4.64
C ASP A 203 -14.47 31.66 5.82
#